data_AF-A0A9P8RLY4-F1
#
_entry.id   AF-A0A9P8RLY4-F1
#
_cell.length_a   1.000
_cell.length_b   1.000
_cell.length_c   1.000
_cell.angle_alpha   90.00
_cell.angle_beta   90.00
_cell.angle_gamma   90.00
#
_symmetry.space_group_name_H-M   'P 1'
#
loop_
_entity.id
_entity.type
_entity.pdbx_description
1 polymer ?
#
loop_
_entity_poly.entity_id
_entity_poly.type
_entity_poly.pdbx_seq_one_letter_code
_entity_poly.pdbx_strand_id
1 'polypeptide(L)'
;MSSLKRKATSPEASDPKKPKAVISSSITSFFSAPKSSSSGGGSKSSSFGGGAPAVKFDKKKWVEQLTPEQRDLLKLEIETLHESWLSHLKEEVVRSDFLDLKRFLKKEKEAGKRVFPPEEDIYAWSRYTPLHNVKAVILGQDPYHGPNQAHGLCFSVRAPTPAPPSLKNIYTALKKDYPSFQSPPKNGGNLIPWAESGVLLLNTCLTVRAHEANSHAGKGWERFTGK
;
A
#
# COMPACT_ATOMS: atom_id res chain seq x y z
N MET A 1 -51.69 -45.17 -28.96
CA MET A 1 -51.42 -44.93 -30.39
C MET A 1 -52.47 -43.97 -30.94
N SER A 2 -52.08 -42.73 -31.28
CA SER A 2 -52.55 -42.01 -32.47
C SER A 2 -51.87 -40.65 -32.52
N SER A 3 -51.06 -40.46 -33.57
CA SER A 3 -50.40 -39.21 -33.94
C SER A 3 -51.31 -38.39 -34.87
N LEU A 4 -51.11 -37.06 -34.94
CA LEU A 4 -51.04 -36.20 -36.16
C LEU A 4 -51.22 -34.71 -35.75
N LYS A 5 -50.15 -33.91 -35.64
CA LYS A 5 -49.46 -33.06 -36.65
C LYS A 5 -50.25 -31.86 -37.21
N ARG A 6 -49.72 -30.65 -36.99
CA ARG A 6 -49.57 -29.46 -37.89
C ARG A 6 -48.98 -28.32 -37.03
N LYS A 7 -47.69 -27.96 -37.08
CA LYS A 7 -46.80 -27.30 -38.08
C LYS A 7 -47.02 -25.78 -38.24
N ALA A 8 -45.97 -25.06 -37.80
CA ALA A 8 -45.40 -23.75 -38.22
C ALA A 8 -46.22 -22.47 -38.02
N THR A 9 -45.61 -21.42 -37.45
CA THR A 9 -44.86 -20.38 -38.20
C THR A 9 -44.19 -19.42 -37.22
N SER A 10 -42.90 -19.15 -37.39
CA SER A 10 -42.19 -17.97 -36.87
C SER A 10 -41.93 -17.02 -38.04
N PRO A 11 -41.86 -15.71 -37.79
CA PRO A 11 -40.60 -15.03 -38.13
C PRO A 11 -40.16 -13.99 -37.11
N GLU A 12 -38.85 -13.73 -37.14
CA GLU A 12 -38.11 -12.66 -36.48
C GLU A 12 -38.60 -11.24 -36.84
N ALA A 13 -38.43 -10.29 -35.92
CA ALA A 13 -37.87 -8.99 -36.24
C ALA A 13 -37.22 -8.36 -34.99
N SER A 14 -35.97 -7.98 -35.17
CA SER A 14 -35.04 -7.25 -34.31
C SER A 14 -35.37 -5.76 -34.18
N ASP A 15 -35.00 -5.10 -33.06
CA ASP A 15 -34.27 -3.81 -33.06
C ASP A 15 -33.81 -3.37 -31.64
N PRO A 16 -32.94 -2.34 -31.43
CA PRO A 16 -31.56 -2.59 -31.01
C PRO A 16 -31.11 -1.92 -29.68
N LYS A 17 -29.83 -2.18 -29.36
CA LYS A 17 -28.97 -1.71 -28.25
C LYS A 17 -29.10 -0.23 -27.84
N LYS A 18 -29.00 0.01 -26.52
CA LYS A 18 -28.26 1.15 -25.94
C LYS A 18 -27.13 0.62 -25.03
N PRO A 19 -25.85 0.91 -25.29
CA PRO A 19 -24.74 0.42 -24.46
C PRO A 19 -24.56 1.25 -23.19
N LYS A 20 -24.31 0.55 -22.08
CA LYS A 20 -23.89 1.12 -20.78
C LYS A 20 -22.47 1.67 -20.90
N ALA A 21 -22.26 2.89 -20.39
CA ALA A 21 -20.97 3.53 -20.31
C ALA A 21 -20.00 2.71 -19.43
N VAL A 22 -18.94 2.20 -20.05
CA VAL A 22 -17.78 1.65 -19.35
C VAL A 22 -16.88 2.83 -19.02
N ILE A 23 -16.86 3.25 -17.76
CA ILE A 23 -15.87 4.21 -17.25
C ILE A 23 -14.55 3.44 -17.12
N SER A 24 -13.78 3.41 -18.20
CA SER A 24 -12.36 3.06 -18.17
C SER A 24 -11.62 4.25 -17.57
N SER A 25 -11.42 4.25 -16.25
CA SER A 25 -10.50 5.19 -15.58
C SER A 25 -9.07 4.78 -15.89
N SER A 26 -8.60 5.13 -17.09
CA SER A 26 -7.20 5.02 -17.48
C SER A 26 -6.38 6.04 -16.68
N ILE A 27 -5.40 5.55 -15.92
CA ILE A 27 -4.45 6.29 -15.07
C ILE A 27 -3.43 7.11 -15.90
N THR A 28 -3.58 7.16 -17.23
CA THR A 28 -2.59 7.73 -18.15
C THR A 28 -2.64 9.26 -18.34
N SER A 29 -3.54 9.99 -17.68
CA SER A 29 -3.69 11.43 -17.91
C SER A 29 -2.84 12.34 -17.00
N PHE A 30 -1.96 11.79 -16.15
CA PHE A 30 -1.18 12.58 -15.18
C PHE A 30 0.27 12.89 -15.57
N PHE A 31 0.78 12.39 -16.70
CA PHE A 31 2.16 12.64 -17.14
C PHE A 31 2.20 13.42 -18.45
N SER A 32 2.07 14.74 -18.35
CA SER A 32 2.57 15.67 -19.36
C SER A 32 4.04 16.00 -19.03
N ALA A 33 4.96 15.66 -19.93
CA ALA A 33 6.38 15.91 -19.77
C ALA A 33 6.72 17.39 -20.04
N PRO A 34 7.48 18.08 -19.18
CA PRO A 34 8.06 19.37 -19.53
C PRO A 34 9.31 19.19 -20.39
N LYS A 35 9.45 20.07 -21.39
CA LYS A 35 10.56 20.13 -22.35
C LYS A 35 11.90 20.41 -21.66
N SER A 36 12.93 19.73 -22.13
CA SER A 36 14.33 19.91 -21.74
C SER A 36 14.94 21.18 -22.33
N SER A 37 15.69 21.91 -21.51
CA SER A 37 16.74 22.83 -21.97
C SER A 37 18.06 22.45 -21.29
N SER A 38 19.10 22.38 -22.10
CA SER A 38 20.44 21.87 -21.78
C SER A 38 21.37 22.96 -21.24
N SER A 39 22.10 22.66 -20.16
CA SER A 39 23.50 23.05 -19.84
C SER A 39 23.80 22.49 -18.45
N GLY A 40 24.97 21.99 -18.05
CA GLY A 40 26.30 21.92 -18.61
C GLY A 40 27.28 21.95 -17.42
N GLY A 41 27.96 20.82 -17.13
CA GLY A 41 29.24 20.75 -16.42
C GLY A 41 29.25 20.76 -14.87
N GLY A 42 30.00 19.82 -14.30
CA GLY A 42 30.68 20.00 -13.01
C GLY A 42 30.48 18.91 -11.96
N SER A 43 31.23 17.80 -12.07
CA SER A 43 31.38 16.82 -11.00
C SER A 43 31.96 17.44 -9.74
N LYS A 44 31.19 17.43 -8.65
CA LYS A 44 31.71 17.47 -7.27
C LYS A 44 31.03 16.38 -6.46
N SER A 45 31.83 15.41 -6.05
CA SER A 45 31.51 14.43 -5.02
C SER A 45 31.27 15.15 -3.68
N SER A 46 30.02 15.43 -3.36
CA SER A 46 29.61 15.81 -2.01
C SER A 46 29.11 14.58 -1.28
N SER A 47 29.93 14.12 -0.32
CA SER A 47 29.49 13.25 0.77
C SER A 47 28.23 13.83 1.41
N PHE A 48 27.08 13.19 1.21
CA PHE A 48 25.85 13.51 1.93
C PHE A 48 25.87 12.85 3.31
N GLY A 49 26.80 13.33 4.15
CA GLY A 49 26.73 13.16 5.60
C GLY A 49 26.04 14.38 6.21
N GLY A 50 24.72 14.42 6.13
CA GLY A 50 23.90 15.50 6.69
C GLY A 50 22.84 14.93 7.61
N GLY A 51 23.24 14.52 8.83
CA GLY A 51 22.30 14.19 9.89
C GLY A 51 21.52 15.45 10.27
N ALA A 52 20.27 15.54 9.81
CA ALA A 52 19.36 16.60 10.25
C ALA A 52 19.22 16.56 11.78
N PRO A 53 19.13 17.71 12.47
CA PRO A 53 19.05 17.75 13.92
C PRO A 53 17.71 17.13 14.35
N ALA A 54 17.79 15.97 14.99
CA ALA A 54 16.61 15.30 15.53
C ALA A 54 16.01 16.18 16.62
N VAL A 55 14.81 16.71 16.38
CA VAL A 55 13.92 17.14 17.47
C VAL A 55 13.81 15.95 18.42
N LYS A 56 14.28 16.10 19.66
CA LYS A 56 14.22 15.04 20.66
C LYS A 56 12.77 14.80 21.05
N PHE A 57 12.09 13.94 20.30
CA PHE A 57 10.77 13.42 20.64
C PHE A 57 10.87 12.50 21.86
N ASP A 58 10.36 12.97 22.99
CA ASP A 58 10.26 12.15 24.19
C ASP A 58 8.99 11.31 24.14
N LYS A 59 9.12 10.10 23.58
CA LYS A 59 8.03 9.13 23.43
C LYS A 59 7.35 8.80 24.76
N LYS A 60 8.11 8.73 25.86
CA LYS A 60 7.55 8.39 27.18
C LYS A 60 6.63 9.49 27.69
N LYS A 61 7.10 10.74 27.66
CA LYS A 61 6.27 11.91 28.03
C LYS A 61 5.03 12.05 27.16
N TRP A 62 5.16 11.78 25.86
CA TRP A 62 4.00 11.81 24.98
C TRP A 62 2.96 10.74 25.35
N VAL A 63 3.38 9.50 25.65
CA VAL A 63 2.47 8.43 26.07
C VAL A 63 1.79 8.74 27.41
N GLU A 64 2.48 9.40 28.35
CA GLU A 64 1.92 9.81 29.64
C GLU A 64 0.77 10.83 29.48
N GLN A 65 0.80 11.67 28.45
CA GLN A 65 -0.24 12.64 28.14
C GLN A 65 -1.51 12.02 27.55
N LEU A 66 -1.42 10.80 27.00
CA LEU A 66 -2.56 10.11 26.39
C LEU A 66 -3.55 9.63 27.46
N THR A 67 -4.85 9.65 27.12
CA THR A 67 -5.88 9.05 27.96
C THR A 67 -5.74 7.52 28.00
N PRO A 68 -6.30 6.82 29.02
CA PRO A 68 -6.25 5.37 29.06
C PRO A 68 -6.84 4.69 27.81
N GLU A 69 -7.93 5.24 27.26
CA GLU A 69 -8.53 4.75 26.02
C GLU A 69 -7.59 4.94 24.82
N GLN A 70 -6.96 6.11 24.70
CA GLN A 70 -5.99 6.36 23.63
C GLN A 70 -4.80 5.41 23.71
N ARG A 71 -4.28 5.12 24.90
CA ARG A 71 -3.18 4.16 25.08
C ARG A 71 -3.56 2.75 24.65
N ASP A 72 -4.80 2.32 24.95
CA ASP A 72 -5.31 1.02 24.49
C ASP A 72 -5.43 0.97 22.96
N LEU A 73 -6.07 1.98 22.37
CA LEU A 73 -6.28 2.06 20.93
C LEU A 73 -4.98 2.22 20.14
N LEU A 74 -4.00 2.96 20.68
CA LEU A 74 -2.74 3.29 20.01
C LEU A 74 -1.57 2.37 20.40
N LYS A 75 -1.84 1.27 21.09
CA LYS A 75 -0.80 0.34 21.56
C LYS A 75 0.14 -0.07 20.43
N LEU A 76 -0.41 -0.40 19.26
CA LEU A 76 0.38 -0.89 18.14
C LEU A 76 1.29 0.19 17.56
N GLU A 77 0.81 1.42 17.44
CA GLU A 77 1.56 2.58 16.96
C GLU A 77 2.69 2.90 17.94
N ILE A 78 2.39 2.89 19.25
CA ILE A 78 3.37 3.10 20.31
C ILE A 78 4.45 2.03 20.26
N GLU A 79 4.12 0.76 20.01
CA GLU A 79 5.09 -0.34 20.05
C GLU A 79 5.90 -0.49 18.75
N THR A 80 5.27 -0.25 17.59
CA THR A 80 5.80 -0.75 16.31
C THR A 80 6.04 0.31 15.24
N LEU A 81 5.47 1.52 15.37
CA LEU A 81 5.78 2.63 14.47
C LEU A 81 7.17 3.18 14.81
N HIS A 82 8.02 3.35 13.80
CA HIS A 82 9.38 3.86 14.02
C HIS A 82 9.35 5.27 14.62
N GLU A 83 10.26 5.57 15.56
CA GLU A 83 10.19 6.80 16.37
C GLU A 83 10.24 8.08 15.54
N SER A 84 11.01 8.10 14.44
CA SER A 84 11.04 9.25 13.53
C SER A 84 9.67 9.55 12.90
N TRP A 85 8.91 8.50 12.59
CA TRP A 85 7.58 8.61 12.00
C TRP A 85 6.54 8.91 13.08
N LEU A 86 6.63 8.25 14.24
CA LEU A 86 5.75 8.54 15.37
C LEU A 86 5.90 10.00 15.83
N SER A 87 7.12 10.53 15.88
CA SER A 87 7.35 11.95 16.18
C SER A 87 6.64 12.89 15.21
N HIS A 88 6.58 12.52 13.93
CA HIS A 88 5.94 13.32 12.88
C HIS A 88 4.41 13.17 12.89
N LEU A 89 3.92 11.97 13.16
CA LEU A 89 2.51 11.59 13.07
C LEU A 89 1.77 11.61 14.41
N LYS A 90 2.44 11.98 15.51
CA LYS A 90 1.88 11.95 16.88
C LYS A 90 0.57 12.72 17.04
N GLU A 91 0.40 13.81 16.29
CA GLU A 91 -0.83 14.61 16.31
C GLU A 91 -1.92 13.96 15.47
N GLU A 92 -1.55 13.28 14.39
CA GLU A 92 -2.47 12.60 13.48
C GLU A 92 -3.06 11.33 14.14
N VAL A 93 -2.25 10.55 14.86
CA VAL A 93 -2.72 9.33 15.53
C VAL A 93 -3.68 9.57 16.70
N VAL A 94 -3.72 10.78 17.27
CA VAL A 94 -4.66 11.12 18.36
C VAL A 94 -5.96 11.76 17.86
N ARG A 95 -6.08 12.01 16.54
CA ARG A 95 -7.30 12.57 15.96
C ARG A 95 -8.45 11.60 16.03
N SER A 96 -9.67 12.13 16.13
CA SER A 96 -10.89 11.33 16.22
C SER A 96 -11.04 10.36 15.05
N ASP A 97 -10.69 10.75 13.83
CA ASP A 97 -10.81 9.89 12.65
C ASP A 97 -9.82 8.72 12.66
N PHE A 98 -8.60 8.91 13.17
CA PHE A 98 -7.68 7.79 13.39
C PHE A 98 -8.14 6.88 14.52
N LEU A 99 -8.62 7.44 15.63
CA LEU A 99 -9.15 6.64 16.75
C LEU A 99 -10.38 5.82 16.33
N ASP A 100 -11.26 6.36 15.47
CA ASP A 100 -12.40 5.63 14.91
C ASP A 100 -11.95 4.48 14.00
N LEU A 101 -10.88 4.67 13.21
CA LEU A 101 -10.22 3.58 12.48
C LEU A 101 -9.73 2.49 13.43
N LYS A 102 -9.06 2.85 14.54
CA LYS A 102 -8.58 1.87 15.53
C LYS A 102 -9.72 1.10 16.18
N ARG A 103 -10.82 1.77 16.52
CA ARG A 103 -12.05 1.11 17.04
C ARG A 103 -12.66 0.16 16.00
N PHE A 104 -12.68 0.55 14.72
CA PHE A 104 -13.12 -0.33 13.64
C PHE A 104 -12.25 -1.60 13.55
N LEU A 105 -10.92 -1.46 13.56
CA LEU A 105 -10.00 -2.60 13.50
C LEU A 105 -10.10 -3.50 14.73
N LYS A 106 -10.35 -2.93 15.91
CA LYS A 106 -10.62 -3.70 17.14
C LYS A 106 -11.88 -4.55 16.98
N LYS A 107 -12.96 -3.98 16.45
CA LYS A 107 -14.21 -4.72 16.15
C LYS A 107 -14.00 -5.82 15.12
N GLU A 108 -13.18 -5.60 14.10
CA GLU A 108 -12.81 -6.65 13.12
C GLU A 108 -12.17 -7.86 13.81
N LYS A 109 -11.21 -7.60 14.71
CA LYS A 109 -10.53 -8.63 15.48
C LYS A 109 -11.48 -9.37 16.42
N GLU A 110 -12.32 -8.63 17.16
CA GLU A 110 -13.32 -9.18 18.08
C GLU A 110 -14.36 -10.04 17.35
N ALA A 111 -14.71 -9.68 16.10
CA ALA A 111 -15.59 -10.46 15.24
C ALA A 111 -14.90 -11.67 14.59
N GLY A 112 -13.65 -11.97 14.95
CA GLY A 112 -12.90 -13.11 14.43
C GLY A 112 -12.49 -12.97 12.96
N LYS A 113 -12.46 -11.75 12.40
CA LYS A 113 -12.04 -11.52 11.01
C LYS A 113 -10.53 -11.69 10.91
N ARG A 114 -10.09 -12.47 9.92
CA ARG A 114 -8.67 -12.58 9.58
C ARG A 114 -8.27 -11.35 8.76
N VAL A 115 -7.39 -10.52 9.32
CA VAL A 115 -6.88 -9.30 8.69
C VAL A 115 -5.40 -9.48 8.36
N PHE A 116 -4.97 -8.92 7.23
CA PHE A 116 -3.59 -8.86 6.78
C PHE A 116 -3.11 -7.40 6.66
N PRO A 117 -1.80 -7.15 6.84
CA PRO A 117 -0.79 -8.09 7.33
C PRO A 117 -1.01 -8.45 8.82
N PRO A 118 -0.21 -9.37 9.41
CA PRO A 118 -0.14 -9.51 10.87
C PRO A 118 0.07 -8.16 11.57
N GLU A 119 -0.46 -7.99 12.79
CA GLU A 119 -0.52 -6.68 13.46
C GLU A 119 0.87 -6.04 13.59
N GLU A 120 1.88 -6.82 13.94
CA GLU A 120 3.28 -6.40 14.07
C GLU A 120 3.87 -5.84 12.76
N ASP A 121 3.35 -6.29 11.62
CA ASP A 121 3.83 -5.91 10.29
C ASP A 121 3.07 -4.70 9.71
N ILE A 122 1.96 -4.24 10.29
CA ILE A 122 1.16 -3.11 9.75
C ILE A 122 2.03 -1.86 9.52
N TYR A 123 2.96 -1.59 10.44
CA TYR A 123 3.87 -0.43 10.38
C TYR A 123 5.29 -0.76 9.94
N ALA A 124 5.52 -1.92 9.33
CA ALA A 124 6.86 -2.35 8.90
C ALA A 124 7.52 -1.34 7.93
N TRP A 125 6.75 -0.70 7.05
CA TRP A 125 7.23 0.37 6.15
C TRP A 125 8.01 1.46 6.90
N SER A 126 7.54 1.86 8.08
CA SER A 126 8.16 2.93 8.87
C SER A 126 9.51 2.52 9.45
N ARG A 127 9.68 1.23 9.74
CA ARG A 127 10.89 0.66 10.34
C ARG A 127 11.96 0.34 9.31
N TYR A 128 11.56 -0.16 8.13
CA TYR A 128 12.49 -0.38 7.03
C TYR A 128 12.94 0.92 6.37
N THR A 129 12.08 1.95 6.37
CA THR A 129 12.44 3.27 5.83
C THR A 129 12.09 4.37 6.84
N PRO A 130 12.97 4.64 7.83
CA PRO A 130 12.84 5.79 8.72
C PRO A 130 12.67 7.10 7.94
N LEU A 131 11.94 8.05 8.51
CA LEU A 131 11.53 9.29 7.82
C LEU A 131 12.72 10.06 7.20
N HIS A 132 13.85 10.13 7.91
CA HIS A 132 15.05 10.83 7.44
C HIS A 132 15.84 10.05 6.37
N ASN A 133 15.51 8.79 6.12
CA ASN A 133 16.15 7.93 5.11
C ASN A 133 15.34 7.84 3.81
N VAL A 134 14.16 8.45 3.74
CA VAL A 134 13.31 8.41 2.54
C VAL A 134 13.99 9.16 1.39
N LYS A 135 14.12 8.50 0.24
CA LYS A 135 14.68 9.03 -1.02
C LYS A 135 13.68 8.96 -2.17
N ALA A 136 12.81 7.95 -2.16
CA ALA A 136 11.77 7.74 -3.15
C ALA A 136 10.54 7.13 -2.46
N VAL A 137 9.36 7.34 -3.05
CA VAL A 137 8.10 6.79 -2.54
C VAL A 137 7.42 5.98 -3.65
N ILE A 138 7.04 4.75 -3.35
CA ILE A 138 6.20 3.91 -4.21
C ILE A 138 4.93 3.61 -3.43
N LEU A 139 3.79 3.88 -4.07
CA LEU A 139 2.47 3.70 -3.46
C LEU A 139 1.77 2.47 -4.03
N GLY A 140 1.30 1.61 -3.13
CA GLY A 140 0.27 0.60 -3.41
C GLY A 140 -1.09 1.05 -2.90
N GLN A 141 -2.15 0.35 -3.28
CA GLN A 141 -3.52 0.66 -2.86
C GLN A 141 -3.84 -0.02 -1.52
N ASP A 142 -3.93 -1.35 -1.53
CA ASP A 142 -4.16 -2.19 -0.35
C ASP A 142 -3.08 -3.29 -0.25
N PRO A 143 -2.90 -3.90 0.94
CA PRO A 143 -2.02 -5.04 1.08
C PRO A 143 -2.54 -6.24 0.29
N TYR A 144 -1.68 -7.19 -0.05
CA TYR A 144 -2.14 -8.47 -0.57
C TYR A 144 -3.04 -9.18 0.45
N HIS A 145 -4.20 -9.65 -0.01
CA HIS A 145 -5.24 -10.24 0.84
C HIS A 145 -5.15 -11.78 0.94
N GLY A 146 -4.10 -12.40 0.39
CA GLY A 146 -3.85 -13.84 0.51
C GLY A 146 -2.92 -14.20 1.68
N PRO A 147 -3.01 -15.44 2.19
CA PRO A 147 -2.15 -15.90 3.28
C PRO A 147 -0.67 -15.84 2.90
N ASN A 148 0.17 -15.41 3.84
CA ASN A 148 1.63 -15.31 3.71
C ASN A 148 2.11 -14.38 2.57
N GLN A 149 1.28 -13.42 2.15
CA GLN A 149 1.65 -12.45 1.12
C GLN A 149 2.04 -11.09 1.73
N ALA A 150 1.10 -10.42 2.39
CA ALA A 150 1.33 -9.09 2.94
C ALA A 150 2.23 -9.13 4.19
N HIS A 151 3.19 -8.22 4.23
CA HIS A 151 4.12 -8.07 5.34
C HIS A 151 4.49 -6.59 5.62
N GLY A 152 3.57 -5.69 5.31
CA GLY A 152 3.70 -4.26 5.62
C GLY A 152 4.42 -3.39 4.60
N LEU A 153 4.82 -3.95 3.45
CA LEU A 153 5.44 -3.22 2.34
C LEU A 153 4.62 -3.41 1.06
N CYS A 154 4.31 -2.33 0.34
CA CYS A 154 3.57 -2.45 -0.93
C CYS A 154 4.36 -3.28 -1.96
N PHE A 155 3.63 -4.04 -2.79
CA PHE A 155 4.16 -4.96 -3.82
C PHE A 155 5.03 -6.13 -3.34
N SER A 156 5.60 -6.06 -2.13
CA SER A 156 6.55 -7.03 -1.63
C SER A 156 5.88 -8.26 -0.99
N VAL A 157 6.52 -9.42 -1.13
CA VAL A 157 6.17 -10.67 -0.47
C VAL A 157 7.42 -11.34 0.11
N ARG A 158 7.28 -12.09 1.22
CA ARG A 158 8.38 -12.88 1.80
C ARG A 158 8.48 -14.25 1.13
N ALA A 159 9.68 -14.82 1.08
CA ALA A 159 9.84 -16.22 0.69
C ALA A 159 9.02 -17.12 1.64
N PRO A 160 8.45 -18.24 1.16
CA PRO A 160 8.60 -18.81 -0.18
C PRO A 160 7.59 -18.28 -1.22
N THR A 161 6.79 -17.26 -0.88
CA THR A 161 5.75 -16.73 -1.78
C THR A 161 6.39 -16.15 -3.05
N PRO A 162 6.00 -16.61 -4.25
CA PRO A 162 6.52 -16.08 -5.49
C PRO A 162 6.00 -14.66 -5.74
N ALA A 163 6.76 -13.88 -6.49
CA ALA A 163 6.39 -12.53 -6.91
C ALA A 163 4.99 -12.53 -7.55
N PRO A 164 4.05 -11.71 -7.03
CA PRO A 164 2.72 -11.59 -7.61
C PRO A 164 2.75 -10.96 -9.02
N PRO A 165 1.68 -11.07 -9.82
CA PRO A 165 1.64 -10.51 -11.17
C PRO A 165 2.04 -9.04 -11.26
N SER A 166 1.59 -8.21 -10.31
CA SER A 166 1.94 -6.79 -10.26
C SER A 166 3.45 -6.55 -10.11
N LEU A 167 4.11 -7.32 -9.23
CA LEU A 167 5.56 -7.22 -9.06
C LEU A 167 6.34 -7.79 -10.25
N LYS A 168 5.83 -8.85 -10.89
CA LYS A 168 6.41 -9.35 -12.15
C LYS A 168 6.37 -8.27 -13.24
N ASN A 169 5.30 -7.49 -13.32
CA ASN A 169 5.21 -6.38 -14.27
C ASN A 169 6.27 -5.29 -13.97
N ILE A 170 6.51 -4.98 -12.70
CA ILE A 170 7.59 -4.07 -12.29
C ILE A 170 8.95 -4.63 -12.74
N TYR A 171 9.23 -5.92 -12.54
CA TYR A 171 10.48 -6.53 -13.02
C TYR A 171 10.61 -6.50 -14.54
N THR A 172 9.52 -6.70 -15.29
CA THR A 172 9.52 -6.57 -16.75
C THR A 172 9.84 -5.15 -17.18
N ALA A 173 9.26 -4.13 -16.53
CA ALA A 173 9.58 -2.73 -16.78
C ALA A 173 11.05 -2.42 -16.46
N LEU A 174 11.55 -2.88 -15.30
CA LEU A 174 12.96 -2.72 -14.93
C LEU A 174 13.89 -3.39 -15.94
N LYS A 175 13.57 -4.58 -16.44
CA LYS A 175 14.38 -5.27 -17.46
C LYS A 175 14.42 -4.51 -18.78
N LYS A 176 13.32 -3.85 -19.15
CA LYS A 176 13.22 -3.03 -20.36
C LYS A 176 14.11 -1.79 -20.27
N ASP A 177 14.06 -1.09 -19.13
CA ASP A 177 14.80 0.16 -18.93
C ASP A 177 16.27 -0.09 -18.56
N TYR A 178 16.54 -1.21 -17.88
CA TYR A 178 17.86 -1.65 -17.45
C TYR A 178 18.10 -3.07 -17.95
N PRO A 179 18.60 -3.26 -19.19
CA PRO A 179 18.80 -4.59 -19.78
C PRO A 179 19.73 -5.51 -18.98
N SER A 180 20.61 -4.97 -18.12
CA SER A 180 21.47 -5.74 -17.21
C SER A 180 20.74 -6.26 -15.96
N PHE A 181 19.56 -5.73 -15.64
CA PHE A 181 18.76 -6.18 -14.50
C PHE A 181 18.43 -7.66 -14.62
N GLN A 182 18.48 -8.38 -13.50
CA GLN A 182 18.04 -9.76 -13.39
C GLN A 182 17.01 -9.86 -12.28
N SER A 183 15.86 -10.46 -12.58
CA SER A 183 14.84 -10.72 -11.57
C SER A 183 15.41 -11.62 -10.46
N PRO A 184 14.95 -11.46 -9.20
CA PRO A 184 15.44 -12.27 -8.10
C PRO A 184 15.27 -13.78 -8.34
N PRO A 185 16.21 -14.61 -7.85
CA PRO A 185 16.14 -16.06 -8.03
C PRO A 185 14.87 -16.65 -7.42
N LYS A 186 14.46 -17.84 -7.91
CA LYS A 186 13.26 -18.57 -7.46
C LYS A 186 11.96 -17.75 -7.55
N ASN A 187 11.90 -16.77 -8.46
CA ASN A 187 10.78 -15.83 -8.59
C ASN A 187 10.51 -15.04 -7.31
N GLY A 188 11.56 -14.63 -6.58
CA GLY A 188 11.43 -13.91 -5.31
C GLY A 188 10.77 -12.53 -5.46
N GLY A 189 10.03 -12.13 -4.42
CA GLY A 189 9.32 -10.85 -4.36
C GLY A 189 9.65 -9.98 -3.14
N ASN A 190 10.76 -10.25 -2.46
CA ASN A 190 11.15 -9.49 -1.28
C ASN A 190 11.83 -8.17 -1.69
N LEU A 191 11.24 -7.04 -1.30
CA LEU A 191 11.70 -5.69 -1.61
C LEU A 191 12.26 -4.96 -0.37
N ILE A 192 12.49 -5.67 0.74
CA ILE A 192 13.20 -5.12 1.90
C ILE A 192 14.52 -4.43 1.50
N PRO A 193 15.36 -5.00 0.60
CA PRO A 193 16.59 -4.32 0.18
C PRO A 193 16.38 -2.93 -0.43
N TRP A 194 15.23 -2.70 -1.10
CA TRP A 194 14.89 -1.38 -1.63
C TRP A 194 14.46 -0.44 -0.50
N ALA A 195 13.67 -0.94 0.45
CA ALA A 195 13.22 -0.17 1.60
C ALA A 195 14.39 0.31 2.48
N GLU A 196 15.35 -0.58 2.76
CA GLU A 196 16.58 -0.27 3.49
C GLU A 196 17.49 0.72 2.73
N SER A 197 17.37 0.77 1.39
CA SER A 197 18.08 1.73 0.55
C SER A 197 17.44 3.11 0.48
N GLY A 198 16.27 3.30 1.12
CA GLY A 198 15.54 4.56 1.19
C GLY A 198 14.28 4.65 0.33
N VAL A 199 13.80 3.52 -0.22
CA VAL A 199 12.54 3.50 -0.98
C VAL A 199 11.37 3.23 -0.04
N LEU A 200 10.57 4.24 0.26
CA LEU A 200 9.36 4.07 1.06
C LEU A 200 8.31 3.29 0.24
N LEU A 201 8.06 2.04 0.65
CA LEU A 201 7.08 1.13 0.05
C LEU A 201 5.78 1.14 0.88
N LEU A 202 4.87 2.07 0.57
CA LEU A 202 3.68 2.34 1.39
C LEU A 202 2.40 1.96 0.65
N ASN A 203 1.45 1.31 1.33
CA ASN A 203 0.08 1.19 0.81
C ASN A 203 -0.77 2.36 1.33
N THR A 204 -1.70 2.87 0.54
CA THR A 204 -2.65 3.90 1.00
C THR A 204 -3.60 3.36 2.07
N CYS A 205 -3.99 2.09 1.96
CA CYS A 205 -4.68 1.32 3.00
C CYS A 205 -3.69 0.33 3.64
N LEU A 206 -3.53 0.34 4.96
CA LEU A 206 -2.50 -0.49 5.61
C LEU A 206 -2.99 -1.88 6.03
N THR A 207 -4.29 -2.13 6.02
CA THR A 207 -4.86 -3.45 6.35
C THR A 207 -5.95 -3.86 5.36
N VAL A 208 -6.22 -5.16 5.28
CA VAL A 208 -7.26 -5.75 4.45
C VAL A 208 -7.74 -7.06 5.07
N ARG A 209 -9.01 -7.42 4.94
CA ARG A 209 -9.50 -8.76 5.29
C ARG A 209 -8.96 -9.80 4.32
N ALA A 210 -8.75 -11.01 4.83
CA ALA A 210 -8.36 -12.15 4.02
C ALA A 210 -9.39 -12.39 2.90
N HIS A 211 -8.91 -12.52 1.66
CA HIS A 211 -9.71 -12.77 0.47
C HIS A 211 -10.73 -11.68 0.08
N GLU A 212 -10.75 -10.53 0.74
CA GLU A 212 -11.65 -9.41 0.44
C GLU A 212 -10.83 -8.13 0.16
N ALA A 213 -10.38 -7.97 -1.08
CA ALA A 213 -9.69 -6.75 -1.52
C ALA A 213 -10.52 -5.50 -1.22
N ASN A 214 -9.86 -4.38 -0.90
CA ASN A 214 -10.49 -3.09 -0.54
C ASN A 214 -11.48 -3.13 0.65
N SER A 215 -11.53 -4.19 1.44
CA SER A 215 -12.47 -4.32 2.58
C SER A 215 -12.33 -3.23 3.64
N HIS A 216 -11.15 -2.61 3.77
CA HIS A 216 -10.87 -1.52 4.71
C HIS A 216 -10.71 -0.15 4.02
N ALA A 217 -11.03 -0.06 2.72
CA ALA A 217 -11.00 1.21 2.01
C ALA A 217 -12.00 2.22 2.63
N GLY A 218 -11.58 3.47 2.73
CA GLY A 218 -12.37 4.58 3.28
C GLY A 218 -12.62 4.48 4.78
N LYS A 219 -11.92 3.60 5.50
CA LYS A 219 -12.04 3.45 6.96
C LYS A 219 -11.14 4.39 7.75
N GLY A 220 -10.24 5.11 7.08
CA GLY A 220 -9.39 6.15 7.69
C GLY A 220 -7.90 6.01 7.36
N TRP A 221 -7.46 4.86 6.83
CA TRP A 221 -6.05 4.65 6.49
C TRP A 221 -5.55 5.67 5.47
N GLU A 222 -6.34 5.99 4.45
CA GLU A 222 -5.95 6.90 3.39
C GLU A 222 -5.74 8.32 3.89
N ARG A 223 -6.44 8.71 4.97
CA ARG A 223 -6.22 10.00 5.62
C ARG A 223 -4.91 10.00 6.39
N PHE A 224 -4.62 8.91 7.11
CA PHE A 224 -3.39 8.75 7.86
C PHE A 224 -2.16 8.69 6.95
N THR A 225 -2.19 7.89 5.89
CA THR A 225 -1.07 7.72 4.96
C THR A 225 -0.88 8.90 4.01
N GLY A 226 -1.86 9.79 3.91
CA GLY A 226 -1.75 11.06 3.18
C GLY A 226 -1.05 12.19 3.95
N LYS A 227 -0.61 11.94 5.19
CA LYS A 227 0.13 12.87 6.04
C LYS A 227 1.61 12.57 6.01
#